data_AF-A0A382KT63-F1
#
_entry.id   AF-A0A382KT63-F1
#
_cell.length_a   1.000
_cell.length_b   1.000
_cell.length_c   1.000
_cell.angle_alpha   90.00
_cell.angle_beta   90.00
_cell.angle_gamma   90.00
#
_symmetry.space_group_name_H-M   'P 1'
#
loop_
_entity.id
_entity.type
_entity.pdbx_description
1 polymer ?
#
loop_
_entity_poly.entity_id
_entity_poly.type
_entity_poly.pdbx_seq_one_letter_code
_entity_poly.pdbx_strand_id
1 'polypeptide(L)'
;MAELFGFTIQRSSKDTGGEKSFSTPTPDDGTIDVAGGGFFGQILDTDGRERSDVDLIRRYRDIAQQAECDTAIEDIVNEGIVSNQDDQAVQVTLDRLPYPEKIKRKIRIEFSEVLRLLHFEQKGHDVFRRWYVDGKIFYH
;
A
#
# COMPACT_ATOMS: atom_id res chain seq x y z
N MET A 1 -18.28 -31.64 -14.10
CA MET A 1 -19.07 -31.48 -15.34
C MET A 1 -20.47 -31.95 -15.03
N ALA A 2 -21.43 -31.04 -14.90
CA ALA A 2 -22.83 -31.39 -14.65
C ALA A 2 -23.71 -30.58 -15.60
N GLU A 3 -24.55 -31.26 -16.37
CA GLU A 3 -25.57 -30.68 -17.23
C GLU A 3 -26.89 -30.60 -16.46
N LEU A 4 -27.51 -29.41 -16.42
CA LEU A 4 -28.88 -29.25 -15.95
C LEU A 4 -29.60 -28.28 -16.90
N PHE A 5 -30.63 -28.78 -17.58
CA PHE A 5 -31.58 -28.02 -18.42
C PHE A 5 -31.00 -27.28 -19.64
N GLY A 6 -30.41 -28.02 -20.59
CA GLY A 6 -30.43 -27.65 -22.01
C GLY A 6 -29.62 -26.42 -22.46
N PHE A 7 -28.84 -25.79 -21.59
CA PHE A 7 -27.92 -24.70 -21.96
C PHE A 7 -26.47 -25.06 -21.60
N THR A 8 -25.61 -25.11 -22.62
CA THR A 8 -24.16 -25.25 -22.47
C THR A 8 -23.51 -23.87 -22.34
N ILE A 9 -22.95 -23.55 -21.17
CA ILE A 9 -22.07 -22.38 -21.00
C ILE A 9 -20.69 -22.76 -21.54
N GLN A 10 -20.50 -22.63 -22.84
CA GLN A 10 -19.17 -22.65 -23.45
C GLN A 10 -18.67 -21.21 -23.52
N ARG A 11 -17.78 -20.81 -22.60
CA ARG A 11 -16.99 -19.59 -22.77
C ARG A 11 -15.91 -19.89 -23.81
N SER A 12 -15.91 -19.12 -24.89
CA SER A 12 -14.97 -19.23 -26.01
C SER A 12 -13.51 -19.21 -25.55
N SER A 13 -12.77 -20.26 -25.89
CA SER A 13 -11.32 -20.33 -25.83
C SER A 13 -10.70 -19.43 -26.90
N LYS A 14 -10.13 -18.30 -26.47
CA LYS A 14 -9.07 -17.52 -27.14
C LYS A 14 -8.28 -16.86 -26.01
N ASP A 15 -6.99 -17.02 -25.80
CA ASP A 15 -5.91 -17.65 -26.56
C ASP A 15 -4.93 -18.28 -25.56
N THR A 16 -4.50 -19.51 -25.85
CA THR A 16 -3.26 -20.08 -25.31
C THR A 16 -2.11 -19.59 -26.16
N GLY A 17 -1.17 -18.83 -25.57
CA GLY A 17 0.08 -18.51 -26.23
C GLY A 17 0.97 -17.56 -25.43
N GLY A 18 1.71 -18.09 -24.45
CA GLY A 18 2.78 -17.36 -23.77
C GLY A 18 3.12 -17.91 -22.39
N GLU A 19 3.87 -19.02 -22.36
CA GLU A 19 4.63 -19.57 -21.22
C GLU A 19 3.89 -19.82 -19.91
N LYS A 20 3.47 -21.08 -19.70
CA LYS A 20 3.34 -21.63 -18.35
C LYS A 20 4.74 -21.80 -17.76
N SER A 21 5.34 -20.71 -17.27
CA SER A 21 6.45 -20.84 -16.35
C SER A 21 5.93 -21.55 -15.10
N PHE A 22 6.60 -22.64 -14.71
CA PHE A 22 6.34 -23.33 -13.45
C PHE A 22 6.89 -22.54 -12.25
N SER A 23 7.53 -21.39 -12.50
CA SER A 23 7.92 -20.45 -11.46
C SER A 23 6.69 -19.64 -11.02
N THR A 24 6.51 -19.51 -9.71
CA THR A 24 5.64 -18.50 -9.15
C THR A 24 6.04 -17.12 -9.70
N PRO A 25 5.07 -16.22 -10.01
CA PRO A 25 5.41 -14.87 -10.44
C PRO A 25 6.27 -14.23 -9.36
N THR A 26 7.46 -13.73 -9.69
CA THR A 26 8.30 -13.04 -8.70
C THR A 26 7.51 -11.84 -8.17
N PRO A 27 7.21 -11.76 -6.86
CA PRO A 27 6.62 -10.56 -6.32
C PRO A 27 7.64 -9.44 -6.42
N ASP A 28 7.32 -8.38 -7.17
CA ASP A 28 8.27 -7.29 -7.43
C ASP A 28 8.63 -6.50 -6.16
N ASP A 29 7.73 -6.43 -5.18
CA ASP A 29 8.01 -5.87 -3.85
C ASP A 29 6.95 -6.28 -2.80
N GLY A 30 7.35 -6.28 -1.52
CA GLY A 30 6.51 -6.27 -0.31
C GLY A 30 5.66 -7.52 -0.02
N THR A 31 5.45 -8.41 -0.99
CA THR A 31 4.60 -9.59 -0.83
C THR A 31 5.42 -10.87 -0.90
N ILE A 32 5.12 -11.81 -0.01
CA ILE A 32 5.74 -13.13 0.01
C ILE A 32 4.76 -14.09 -0.65
N ASP A 33 5.20 -14.78 -1.69
CA ASP A 33 4.47 -15.89 -2.27
C ASP A 33 4.51 -17.08 -1.31
N VAL A 34 3.46 -17.22 -0.51
CA VAL A 34 3.20 -18.44 0.23
C VAL A 34 2.47 -19.39 -0.72
N ALA A 35 3.15 -20.46 -1.14
CA ALA A 35 2.53 -21.50 -1.96
C ALA A 35 1.28 -22.04 -1.25
N GLY A 36 0.12 -21.91 -1.91
CA GLY A 36 -1.20 -22.10 -1.31
C GLY A 36 -1.37 -23.42 -0.56
N GLY A 37 -1.47 -23.33 0.77
CA GLY A 37 -2.08 -24.36 1.60
C GLY A 37 -3.59 -24.20 1.56
N GLY A 38 -4.31 -25.29 1.27
CA GLY A 38 -5.77 -25.30 1.09
C GLY A 38 -6.55 -24.69 2.25
N PHE A 39 -7.77 -24.27 1.91
CA PHE A 39 -8.87 -23.80 2.76
C PHE A 39 -8.70 -24.20 4.25
N PHE A 40 -8.47 -23.21 5.13
CA PHE A 40 -8.12 -23.35 6.56
C PHE A 40 -6.67 -23.78 6.91
N GLY A 41 -5.67 -23.32 6.15
CA GLY A 41 -4.27 -23.41 6.57
C GLY A 41 -3.90 -22.33 7.60
N GLN A 42 -3.67 -22.70 8.86
CA GLN A 42 -2.92 -21.86 9.80
C GLN A 42 -1.49 -21.76 9.24
N ILE A 43 -1.15 -20.62 8.63
CA ILE A 43 0.19 -20.38 8.09
C ILE A 43 1.12 -20.21 9.29
N LEU A 44 1.81 -21.28 9.65
CA LEU A 44 2.85 -21.25 10.67
C LEU A 44 4.13 -20.74 9.97
N ASP A 45 4.54 -19.51 10.27
CA ASP A 45 5.85 -18.98 9.85
C ASP A 45 6.96 -19.79 10.54
N THR A 46 7.41 -20.86 9.89
CA THR A 46 8.45 -21.75 10.43
C THR A 46 9.86 -21.20 10.28
N ASP A 47 10.05 -20.12 9.50
CA ASP A 47 11.37 -19.55 9.21
C ASP A 47 11.78 -18.43 10.19
N GLY A 48 10.93 -18.07 11.14
CA GLY A 48 11.25 -17.05 12.17
C GLY A 48 11.43 -15.64 11.59
N ARG A 49 10.86 -15.35 10.43
CA ARG A 49 11.03 -14.09 9.69
C ARG A 49 10.24 -12.94 10.32
N GLU A 50 9.09 -13.23 10.92
CA GLU A 50 8.39 -12.21 11.71
C GLU A 50 9.25 -11.66 12.85
N ARG A 51 10.15 -12.48 13.42
CA ARG A 51 11.10 -11.99 14.44
C ARG A 51 12.14 -11.05 13.82
N SER A 52 12.67 -11.36 12.64
CA SER A 52 13.66 -10.48 12.00
C SER A 52 13.09 -9.12 11.60
N ASP A 53 11.84 -9.07 11.14
CA ASP A 53 11.18 -7.81 10.76
C ASP A 53 10.89 -6.91 11.98
N VAL A 54 10.43 -7.52 13.08
CA VAL A 54 10.21 -6.79 14.33
C VAL A 54 11.53 -6.27 14.89
N ASP A 55 12.59 -7.07 14.81
CA ASP A 55 13.92 -6.66 15.25
C ASP A 55 14.52 -5.56 14.35
N LEU A 56 14.22 -5.57 13.04
CA LEU A 56 14.56 -4.49 12.11
C LEU A 56 13.88 -3.17 12.50
N ILE A 57 12.57 -3.19 12.73
CA ILE A 57 11.81 -2.00 13.16
C ILE A 57 12.38 -1.44 14.47
N ARG A 58 12.69 -2.31 15.43
CA ARG A 58 13.31 -1.88 16.70
C ARG A 58 14.64 -1.16 16.46
N ARG A 59 15.51 -1.73 15.63
CA ARG A 59 16.79 -1.10 15.27
C ARG A 59 16.59 0.25 14.58
N TYR A 60 15.63 0.38 13.66
CA TYR A 60 15.35 1.66 13.01
C TYR A 60 14.86 2.72 13.99
N ARG A 61 14.01 2.35 14.95
CA ARG A 61 13.54 3.25 16.00
C ARG A 61 14.64 3.63 16.98
N ASP A 62 15.58 2.73 17.26
CA ASP A 62 16.73 3.03 18.11
C ASP A 62 17.69 4.01 17.42
N ILE A 63 17.94 3.82 16.12
CA ILE A 63 18.75 4.76 15.31
C ILE A 63 18.07 6.13 15.22
N ALA A 64 16.75 6.16 15.04
CA ALA A 64 15.98 7.41 14.96
C ALA A 64 15.98 8.23 16.26
N GLN A 65 16.38 7.65 17.40
CA GLN A 65 16.52 8.40 18.66
C GLN A 65 17.85 9.16 18.79
N GLN A 66 18.84 8.87 17.94
CA GLN A 66 20.10 9.59 17.94
C GLN A 66 19.89 11.02 17.41
N ALA A 67 20.36 12.03 18.13
CA ALA A 67 20.04 13.45 17.85
C ALA A 67 20.36 13.90 16.41
N GLU A 68 21.46 13.44 15.83
CA GLU A 68 21.82 13.77 14.43
C GLU A 68 20.89 13.09 13.41
N CYS A 69 20.51 11.84 13.68
CA CYS A 69 19.58 11.09 12.84
C CYS A 69 18.16 11.63 12.96
N ASP A 70 17.73 12.02 14.17
CA ASP A 70 16.44 12.65 14.43
C ASP A 70 16.31 13.97 13.65
N THR A 71 17.36 14.81 13.69
CA THR A 71 17.41 16.06 12.92
C THR A 71 17.33 15.78 11.42
N ALA A 72 18.08 14.80 10.91
CA ALA A 72 18.03 14.43 9.49
C ALA A 72 16.65 13.90 9.06
N ILE A 73 15.98 13.12 9.92
CA ILE A 73 14.62 12.64 9.65
C ILE A 73 13.65 13.81 9.62
N GLU A 74 13.75 14.75 10.55
CA GLU A 74 12.91 15.96 10.57
C GLU A 74 13.09 16.81 9.32
N ASP A 75 14.32 17.00 8.84
CA ASP A 75 14.58 17.74 7.60
C ASP A 75 13.88 17.07 6.40
N ILE A 76 13.98 15.74 6.27
CA ILE A 76 13.31 14.97 5.22
C ILE A 76 11.78 15.07 5.33
N VAL A 77 11.23 15.00 6.54
CA VAL A 77 9.79 15.09 6.78
C VAL A 77 9.28 16.49 6.42
N ASN A 78 10.02 17.53 6.79
CA ASN A 78 9.65 18.92 6.50
C ASN A 78 9.77 19.28 5.01
N GLU A 79 10.72 18.69 4.28
CA GLU A 79 10.78 18.81 2.82
C GLU A 79 9.66 18.01 2.13
N GLY A 80 9.29 16.85 2.67
CA GLY A 80 8.29 15.97 2.09
C GLY A 80 6.85 16.44 2.27
N ILE A 81 6.50 16.89 3.48
CA ILE A 81 5.17 17.39 3.81
C ILE A 81 5.30 18.81 4.35
N VAL A 82 4.82 19.76 3.56
CA VAL A 82 4.73 21.17 3.98
C VAL A 82 3.32 21.42 4.49
N SER A 83 3.18 21.57 5.81
CA SER A 83 1.92 22.00 6.41
C SER A 83 1.80 23.51 6.36
N ASN A 84 0.74 24.00 5.71
CA ASN A 84 0.35 25.41 5.76
C ASN A 84 -0.89 25.56 6.65
N GLN A 85 -1.04 26.70 7.33
CA GLN A 85 -2.20 26.95 8.21
C GLN A 85 -3.51 27.10 7.42
N ASP A 86 -3.42 27.57 6.18
CA ASP A 86 -4.57 27.96 5.37
C ASP A 86 -4.86 27.00 4.19
N ASP A 87 -4.03 25.97 3.94
CA ASP A 87 -4.15 25.12 2.76
C ASP A 87 -3.83 23.64 3.03
N GLN A 88 -4.42 22.74 2.22
CA GLN A 88 -4.16 21.31 2.28
C GLN A 88 -2.77 20.98 1.73
N ALA A 89 -2.00 20.18 2.49
CA ALA A 89 -0.63 19.82 2.11
C ALA A 89 -0.53 18.93 0.85
N VAL A 90 -1.60 18.20 0.48
CA VAL A 90 -1.59 17.27 -0.65
C VAL A 90 -2.90 17.37 -1.43
N GLN A 91 -2.82 17.40 -2.77
CA GLN A 91 -3.96 17.41 -3.67
C GLN A 91 -3.78 16.43 -4.84
N VAL A 92 -4.89 15.84 -5.30
CA VAL A 92 -4.90 14.99 -6.50
C VAL A 92 -5.08 15.82 -7.77
N THR A 93 -4.12 15.69 -8.69
CA THR A 93 -4.16 16.29 -10.03
C THR A 93 -4.82 15.34 -11.04
N LEU A 94 -5.86 15.81 -11.73
CA LEU A 94 -6.70 15.00 -12.63
C LEU A 94 -6.58 15.40 -14.12
N ASP A 95 -5.39 15.84 -14.53
CA ASP A 95 -5.17 16.47 -15.84
C ASP A 95 -5.21 15.46 -17.00
N ARG A 96 -4.74 14.24 -16.77
CA ARG A 96 -4.68 13.18 -17.80
C ARG A 96 -5.96 12.37 -17.94
N LEU A 97 -7.05 12.82 -17.33
CA LEU A 97 -8.29 12.05 -17.25
C LEU A 97 -9.36 12.58 -18.23
N PRO A 98 -9.82 11.80 -19.22
CA PRO A 98 -10.79 12.22 -20.23
C PRO A 98 -12.24 12.15 -19.70
N TYR A 99 -12.47 12.60 -18.47
CA TYR A 99 -13.80 12.66 -17.86
C TYR A 99 -14.27 14.11 -17.68
N PRO A 100 -15.59 14.36 -17.68
CA PRO A 100 -16.14 15.67 -17.41
C PRO A 100 -15.81 16.15 -15.98
N GLU A 101 -15.75 17.48 -15.81
CA GLU A 101 -15.37 18.13 -14.55
C GLU A 101 -16.27 17.72 -13.37
N LYS A 102 -17.52 17.33 -13.63
CA LYS A 102 -18.43 16.81 -12.61
C LYS A 102 -17.88 15.57 -11.89
N ILE A 103 -17.23 14.65 -12.63
CA ILE A 103 -16.63 13.44 -12.06
C ILE A 103 -15.32 13.81 -11.35
N LYS A 104 -14.50 14.66 -11.97
CA LYS A 104 -13.25 15.14 -11.37
C LYS A 104 -13.48 15.82 -10.02
N ARG A 105 -14.52 16.65 -9.91
CA ARG A 105 -14.93 17.29 -8.66
C ARG A 105 -15.31 16.29 -7.58
N LYS A 106 -16.06 15.25 -7.93
CA LYS A 106 -16.41 14.19 -6.98
C LYS A 106 -15.17 13.48 -6.45
N ILE A 107 -14.23 13.14 -7.33
CA ILE A 107 -12.96 12.51 -6.93
C ILE A 107 -12.20 13.39 -5.94
N ARG A 108 -12.13 14.71 -6.20
CA ARG A 108 -11.47 15.64 -5.26
C ARG A 108 -12.18 15.70 -3.89
N ILE A 109 -13.51 15.70 -3.87
CA ILE A 109 -14.29 15.69 -2.62
C ILE A 109 -14.02 14.41 -1.82
N GLU A 110 -14.08 13.24 -2.46
CA GLU A 110 -13.80 11.96 -1.80
C GLU A 110 -12.36 11.90 -1.28
N PHE A 111 -11.40 12.46 -2.04
CA PHE A 111 -10.02 12.54 -1.57
C PHE A 111 -9.87 13.42 -0.33
N SER A 112 -10.56 14.56 -0.26
CA SER A 112 -10.60 15.39 0.96
C SER A 112 -11.23 14.65 2.14
N GLU A 113 -12.25 13.81 1.92
CA GLU A 113 -12.80 12.95 2.98
C GLU A 113 -11.78 11.90 3.47
N VAL A 114 -10.98 11.31 2.58
CA VAL A 114 -9.88 10.40 2.98
C VAL A 114 -8.85 11.13 3.84
N LEU A 115 -8.43 12.34 3.45
CA LEU A 115 -7.52 13.16 4.26
C LEU A 115 -8.13 13.51 5.63
N ARG A 116 -9.44 13.75 5.70
CA ARG A 116 -10.16 14.00 6.94
C ARG A 116 -10.17 12.77 7.85
N LEU A 117 -10.42 11.57 7.32
CA LEU A 117 -10.40 10.33 8.09
C LEU A 117 -9.01 10.04 8.67
N LEU A 118 -7.96 10.37 7.92
CA LEU A 118 -6.57 10.22 8.35
C LEU A 118 -6.14 11.33 9.34
N HIS A 119 -6.94 12.39 9.50
CA HIS A 119 -6.57 13.61 10.20
C HIS A 119 -5.23 14.19 9.71
N PHE A 120 -5.05 14.19 8.39
CA PHE A 120 -3.76 14.50 7.77
C PHE A 120 -3.27 15.93 8.03
N GLU A 121 -4.19 16.89 8.22
CA GLU A 121 -3.85 18.29 8.51
C GLU A 121 -3.06 18.45 9.83
N GLN A 122 -3.33 17.62 10.82
CA GLN A 122 -2.65 17.69 12.13
C GLN A 122 -1.56 16.63 12.26
N LYS A 123 -1.79 15.44 11.71
CA LYS A 123 -0.93 14.26 11.89
C LYS A 123 -0.11 13.89 10.67
N GLY A 124 -0.12 14.70 9.60
CA GLY A 124 0.57 14.39 8.35
C GLY A 124 2.07 14.14 8.55
N HIS A 125 2.73 15.02 9.31
CA HIS A 125 4.15 14.88 9.67
C HIS A 125 4.40 13.57 10.42
N ASP A 126 3.61 13.27 11.46
CA ASP A 126 3.77 12.04 12.25
C ASP A 126 3.54 10.76 11.43
N VAL A 127 2.54 10.77 10.56
CA VAL A 127 2.20 9.63 9.69
C VAL A 127 3.33 9.34 8.73
N PHE A 128 3.89 10.37 8.10
CA PHE A 128 5.00 10.24 7.17
C PHE A 128 6.30 9.85 7.89
N ARG A 129 6.58 10.44 9.05
CA ARG A 129 7.72 10.06 9.88
C ARG A 129 7.67 8.59 10.28
N ARG A 130 6.50 8.09 10.70
CA ARG A 130 6.35 6.67 11.04
C ARG A 130 6.57 5.76 9.84
N TRP A 131 6.00 6.10 8.69
CA TRP A 131 6.24 5.34 7.46
C TRP A 131 7.73 5.31 7.08
N TYR A 132 8.41 6.46 7.17
CA TYR A 132 9.83 6.59 6.82
C TYR A 132 10.74 5.82 7.78
N VAL A 133 10.48 5.87 9.09
CA VAL A 133 11.29 5.18 10.11
C VAL A 133 11.00 3.68 10.16
N ASP A 134 9.71 3.29 10.14
CA ASP A 134 9.34 1.88 10.25
C ASP A 134 9.44 1.13 8.92
N GLY A 135 9.61 1.85 7.80
CA GLY A 135 9.71 1.31 6.43
C GLY A 135 8.39 0.80 5.85
N LYS A 136 7.34 0.71 6.66
CA LYS A 136 6.00 0.24 6.27
C LYS A 136 4.92 0.86 7.14
N ILE A 137 3.77 1.14 6.54
CA ILE A 137 2.57 1.61 7.24
C ILE A 137 1.35 0.89 6.66
N PHE A 138 0.46 0.43 7.54
CA PHE A 138 -0.77 -0.27 7.15
C PHE A 138 -1.94 0.33 7.92
N TYR A 139 -3.08 0.44 7.25
CA TYR A 139 -4.35 0.82 7.83
C TYR A 139 -5.29 -0.38 7.77
N HIS A 140 -6.15 -0.54 8.78
CA HIS A 140 -7.17 -1.59 8.83
C HIS A 140 -8.38 -1.20 7.97
#